data_AF-A0A535YGD3-F1
#
_entry.id   AF-A0A535YGD3-F1
#
_cell.length_a   1.000
_cell.length_b   1.000
_cell.length_c   1.000
_cell.angle_alpha   90.00
_cell.angle_beta   90.00
_cell.angle_gamma   90.00
#
_symmetry.space_group_name_H-M   'P 1'
#
loop_
_entity.id
_entity.type
_entity.pdbx_description
1 polymer ?
#
loop_
_entity_poly.entity_id
_entity_poly.type
_entity_poly.pdbx_seq_one_letter_code
_entity_poly.pdbx_strand_id
1 'polypeptide(L)'
;YPDLHAYDRIILTVAANDIAPAWRQQLARPHGRLVMPLGVRGLQRCVAFVAERDFLVSRSLRNCSFIPLRGLLSIGWPRVALDAEGALVLSGADEPMPMPLDVIGALLSSRFRVLPGGIAASPEELRDGLHLWLVAHQPHVYTLWGGPKVPDLFRLPERTGARGTLCIMNGAQSSLALLAWTDESARGGDLCVLTPGGGESLAARVQHLLREWDDLGRPIDAQAEIRAYSRGNSPALAVGEATVDQRWTRFVLSWPGSAATSSLPQP
;
A
#
# COMPACT_ATOMS: atom_id res chain seq x y z
N TYR A 1 -31.20 10.31 -6.62
CA TYR A 1 -30.16 10.69 -5.64
C TYR A 1 -30.63 11.95 -4.93
N PRO A 2 -30.38 12.11 -3.62
CA PRO A 2 -30.64 13.38 -2.94
C PRO A 2 -29.87 14.53 -3.60
N ASP A 3 -30.31 15.74 -3.31
CA ASP A 3 -29.81 16.99 -3.90
C ASP A 3 -28.30 17.21 -3.67
N LEU A 4 -27.71 18.09 -4.48
CA LEU A 4 -26.33 18.52 -4.31
C LEU A 4 -26.13 19.17 -2.93
N HIS A 5 -24.96 18.95 -2.33
CA HIS A 5 -24.57 19.57 -1.05
C HIS A 5 -25.48 19.27 0.15
N ALA A 6 -26.24 18.18 0.10
CA ALA A 6 -27.22 17.80 1.13
C ALA A 6 -26.62 17.37 2.48
N TYR A 7 -25.34 17.00 2.55
CA TYR A 7 -24.73 16.41 3.76
C TYR A 7 -23.49 17.16 4.24
N ASP A 8 -23.50 17.65 5.48
CA ASP A 8 -22.29 18.15 6.13
C ASP A 8 -21.23 17.06 6.34
N ARG A 9 -21.70 15.82 6.57
CA ARG A 9 -20.84 14.67 6.83
C ARG A 9 -21.39 13.42 6.16
N ILE A 10 -20.53 12.71 5.46
CA ILE A 10 -20.77 11.36 4.97
C ILE A 10 -19.77 10.45 5.68
N ILE A 11 -20.26 9.43 6.39
CA ILE A 11 -19.42 8.51 7.15
C ILE A 11 -19.72 7.09 6.69
N LEU A 12 -18.70 6.42 6.15
CA LEU A 12 -18.78 5.02 5.76
C LEU A 12 -18.31 4.15 6.93
N THR A 13 -19.14 3.18 7.32
CA THR A 13 -18.80 2.13 8.29
C THR A 13 -18.40 0.82 7.61
N VAL A 14 -18.03 0.91 6.33
CA VAL A 14 -17.61 -0.18 5.44
C VAL A 14 -16.51 0.35 4.54
N ALA A 15 -15.58 -0.50 4.14
CA ALA A 15 -14.43 -0.08 3.36
C ALA A 15 -14.73 0.01 1.86
N ALA A 16 -14.26 1.07 1.21
CA ALA A 16 -14.42 1.27 -0.24
C ALA A 16 -13.08 1.58 -0.91
N ASN A 17 -12.88 1.15 -2.16
CA ASN A 17 -11.61 1.33 -2.87
C ASN A 17 -11.48 2.73 -3.52
N ASP A 18 -12.58 3.46 -3.64
CA ASP A 18 -12.67 4.72 -4.37
C ASP A 18 -13.81 5.58 -3.78
N ILE A 19 -13.86 6.86 -4.17
CA ILE A 19 -14.88 7.83 -3.77
C ILE A 19 -15.91 7.93 -4.88
N ALA A 20 -17.15 7.53 -4.60
CA ALA A 20 -18.24 7.66 -5.57
C ALA A 20 -18.46 9.15 -5.95
N PRO A 21 -18.69 9.47 -7.24
CA PRO A 21 -19.02 10.83 -7.67
C PRO A 21 -20.20 11.44 -6.90
N ALA A 22 -21.21 10.63 -6.58
CA ALA A 22 -22.38 11.07 -5.82
C ALA A 22 -22.01 11.54 -4.40
N TRP A 23 -21.12 10.85 -3.69
CA TRP A 23 -20.68 11.25 -2.34
C TRP A 23 -19.98 12.61 -2.37
N ARG A 24 -19.17 12.85 -3.40
CA ARG A 24 -18.51 14.14 -3.60
C ARG A 24 -19.51 15.26 -3.92
N GLN A 25 -20.52 14.98 -4.73
CA GLN A 25 -21.55 15.94 -5.14
C GLN A 25 -22.52 16.31 -4.00
N GLN A 26 -22.85 15.33 -3.16
CA GLN A 26 -23.77 15.50 -2.04
C GLN A 26 -23.12 16.10 -0.79
N LEU A 27 -21.78 16.17 -0.77
CA LEU A 27 -21.05 16.76 0.34
C LEU A 27 -21.22 18.28 0.35
N ALA A 28 -21.62 18.84 1.50
CA ALA A 28 -21.82 20.26 1.68
C ALA A 28 -20.55 21.05 1.35
N ARG A 29 -20.72 22.24 0.75
CA ARG A 29 -19.62 23.14 0.43
C ARG A 29 -19.85 24.52 1.06
N PRO A 30 -18.81 25.16 1.59
CA PRO A 30 -17.46 24.62 1.82
C PRO A 30 -17.39 23.67 3.05
N HIS A 31 -16.31 22.88 3.16
CA HIS A 31 -15.93 22.13 4.37
C HIS A 31 -16.73 20.89 4.80
N GLY A 32 -17.62 20.35 3.95
CA GLY A 32 -18.21 19.04 4.22
C GLY A 32 -17.14 17.96 4.37
N ARG A 33 -17.43 16.94 5.19
CA ARG A 33 -16.46 15.89 5.57
C ARG A 33 -16.87 14.51 5.09
N LEU A 34 -15.96 13.82 4.41
CA LEU A 34 -16.11 12.41 4.06
C LEU A 34 -15.17 11.57 4.93
N VAL A 35 -15.71 10.72 5.78
CA VAL A 35 -14.92 9.77 6.57
C VAL A 35 -15.14 8.38 6.02
N MET A 36 -14.07 7.71 5.59
CA MET A 36 -14.19 6.37 5.02
C MET A 36 -12.94 5.51 5.29
N PRO A 37 -13.11 4.20 5.53
CA PRO A 37 -12.05 3.22 5.36
C PRO A 37 -11.73 3.09 3.85
N LEU A 38 -10.70 3.79 3.39
CA LEU A 38 -10.23 3.79 2.01
C LEU A 38 -9.24 2.64 1.79
N GLY A 39 -9.53 1.79 0.80
CA GLY A 39 -8.56 0.82 0.30
C GLY A 39 -7.53 1.49 -0.61
N VAL A 40 -6.25 1.48 -0.23
CA VAL A 40 -5.16 1.95 -1.09
C VAL A 40 -4.30 0.76 -1.46
N ARG A 41 -4.56 0.19 -2.64
CA ARG A 41 -3.86 -0.98 -3.24
C ARG A 41 -3.69 -2.18 -2.31
N GLY A 42 -4.69 -2.45 -1.45
CA GLY A 42 -4.68 -3.60 -0.54
C GLY A 42 -5.17 -3.23 0.85
N LEU A 43 -4.29 -2.68 1.69
CA LEU A 43 -4.65 -2.32 3.06
C LEU A 43 -5.51 -1.05 3.15
N GLN A 44 -6.33 -1.02 4.19
CA GLN A 44 -7.29 0.04 4.43
C GLN A 44 -6.69 1.12 5.34
N ARG A 45 -7.02 2.39 5.06
CA ARG A 45 -6.83 3.48 6.01
C ARG A 45 -8.15 4.20 6.25
N CYS A 46 -8.47 4.45 7.50
CA CYS A 46 -9.56 5.34 7.86
C CYS A 46 -9.11 6.78 7.59
N VAL A 47 -9.71 7.39 6.58
CA VAL A 47 -9.37 8.75 6.13
C VAL A 47 -10.52 9.69 6.46
N ALA A 48 -10.20 10.83 7.07
CA ALA A 48 -11.14 11.93 7.22
C ALA A 48 -10.80 13.01 6.19
N PHE A 49 -11.54 13.05 5.10
CA PHE A 49 -11.42 14.05 4.05
C PHE A 49 -12.25 15.30 4.35
N VAL A 50 -11.72 16.46 3.98
CA VAL A 50 -12.43 17.74 3.95
C VAL A 50 -12.52 18.22 2.51
N ALA A 51 -13.68 18.74 2.11
CA ALA A 51 -13.88 19.32 0.80
C ALA A 51 -13.15 20.66 0.65
N GLU A 52 -12.23 20.72 -0.31
CA GLU A 52 -11.60 21.94 -0.83
C GLU A 52 -12.19 22.26 -2.22
N ARG A 53 -11.78 23.38 -2.83
CA ARG A 53 -12.33 23.85 -4.12
C ARG A 53 -12.40 22.75 -5.18
N ASP A 54 -11.26 22.11 -5.48
CA ASP A 54 -11.14 21.19 -6.61
C ASP A 54 -10.88 19.71 -6.23
N PHE A 55 -10.62 19.44 -4.94
CA PHE A 55 -10.27 18.12 -4.43
C PHE A 55 -10.80 17.91 -3.01
N LEU A 56 -10.67 16.69 -2.49
CA LEU A 56 -10.78 16.44 -1.06
C LEU A 56 -9.38 16.23 -0.48
N VAL A 57 -9.13 16.70 0.73
CA VAL A 57 -7.83 16.55 1.40
C VAL A 57 -7.99 15.86 2.74
N SER A 58 -7.11 14.93 3.05
CA SER A 58 -7.12 14.23 4.33
C SER A 58 -6.71 15.17 5.46
N ARG A 59 -7.44 15.12 6.58
CA ARG A 59 -7.06 15.73 7.86
C ARG A 59 -6.72 14.71 8.94
N SER A 60 -7.01 13.43 8.68
CA SER A 60 -6.60 12.30 9.50
C SER A 60 -6.46 11.08 8.60
N LEU A 61 -5.42 10.30 8.85
CA LEU A 61 -5.14 9.02 8.21
C LEU A 61 -4.66 8.03 9.26
N ARG A 62 -5.32 6.88 9.38
CA ARG A 62 -4.99 5.82 10.35
C ARG A 62 -5.20 4.44 9.74
N ASN A 63 -4.32 3.49 10.02
CA ASN A 63 -4.55 2.08 9.68
C ASN A 63 -5.86 1.59 10.31
N CYS A 64 -6.64 0.80 9.59
CA CYS A 64 -7.90 0.24 10.07
C CYS A 64 -8.25 -1.09 9.39
N SER A 65 -9.30 -1.76 9.87
CA SER A 65 -9.85 -2.95 9.23
C SER A 65 -11.36 -2.99 9.39
N PHE A 66 -12.07 -2.77 8.29
CA PHE A 66 -13.52 -2.81 8.16
C PHE A 66 -13.94 -3.87 7.15
N ILE A 67 -15.19 -4.32 7.26
CA ILE A 67 -15.79 -5.17 6.24
C ILE A 67 -15.88 -4.40 4.90
N PRO A 68 -15.72 -5.06 3.74
CA PRO A 68 -15.88 -4.41 2.44
C PRO A 68 -17.30 -3.90 2.19
N LEU A 69 -17.41 -2.73 1.56
CA LEU A 69 -18.63 -2.30 0.88
C LEU A 69 -18.98 -3.30 -0.22
N ARG A 70 -20.26 -3.57 -0.47
CA ARG A 70 -20.67 -4.46 -1.56
C ARG A 70 -20.74 -3.71 -2.88
N GLY A 71 -20.46 -4.42 -3.98
CA GLY A 71 -20.63 -3.91 -5.35
C GLY A 71 -19.37 -3.24 -5.90
N LEU A 72 -19.55 -2.29 -6.81
CA LEU A 72 -18.48 -1.73 -7.66
C LEU A 72 -17.34 -1.05 -6.88
N LEU A 73 -17.63 -0.58 -5.66
CA LEU A 73 -16.66 0.08 -4.78
C LEU A 73 -16.09 -0.85 -3.71
N SER A 74 -16.38 -2.16 -3.78
CA SER A 74 -15.82 -3.13 -2.86
C SER A 74 -14.31 -3.07 -2.89
N ILE A 75 -13.71 -3.24 -1.72
CA ILE A 75 -12.29 -3.51 -1.58
C ILE A 75 -12.04 -5.02 -1.56
N GLY A 76 -10.76 -5.37 -1.71
CA GLY A 76 -10.28 -6.73 -1.57
C GLY A 76 -10.25 -7.43 -2.91
N TRP A 77 -9.05 -7.66 -3.41
CA TRP A 77 -8.83 -8.66 -4.45
C TRP A 77 -9.05 -10.05 -3.82
N PRO A 78 -9.61 -11.02 -4.55
CA PRO A 78 -9.73 -12.39 -4.06
C PRO A 78 -8.37 -12.92 -3.59
N ARG A 79 -8.41 -13.70 -2.51
CA ARG A 79 -7.27 -14.53 -2.10
C ARG A 79 -6.96 -15.51 -3.22
N VAL A 80 -5.77 -15.44 -3.80
CA VAL A 80 -5.35 -16.29 -4.91
C VAL A 80 -4.47 -17.40 -4.35
N ALA A 81 -4.96 -18.63 -4.40
CA ALA A 81 -4.15 -19.80 -4.08
C ALA A 81 -3.09 -20.02 -5.16
N LEU A 82 -1.86 -20.30 -4.75
CA LEU A 82 -0.73 -20.60 -5.63
C LEU A 82 -0.47 -22.11 -5.78
N ASP A 83 -1.12 -22.92 -4.94
CA ASP A 83 -1.09 -24.37 -4.97
C ASP A 83 -2.50 -24.93 -4.83
N ALA A 84 -2.65 -26.24 -5.08
CA ALA A 84 -3.96 -26.89 -5.06
C ALA A 84 -4.54 -27.00 -3.64
N GLU A 85 -3.67 -27.05 -2.63
CA GLU A 85 -4.01 -27.21 -1.22
C GLU A 85 -4.38 -25.88 -0.54
N GLY A 86 -4.14 -24.74 -1.19
CA GLY A 86 -4.33 -23.40 -0.61
C GLY A 86 -3.32 -23.08 0.51
N ALA A 87 -2.16 -23.73 0.52
CA ALA A 87 -1.12 -23.55 1.53
C ALA A 87 -0.31 -22.26 1.32
N LEU A 88 -0.18 -21.81 0.07
CA LEU A 88 0.35 -20.51 -0.31
C LEU A 88 -0.74 -19.66 -0.95
N VAL A 89 -0.95 -18.47 -0.40
CA VAL A 89 -2.01 -17.55 -0.84
C VAL A 89 -1.46 -16.15 -1.03
N LEU A 90 -1.69 -15.57 -2.21
CA LEU A 90 -1.52 -14.14 -2.43
C LEU A 90 -2.80 -13.39 -2.10
N SER A 91 -2.62 -12.22 -1.50
CA SER A 91 -3.69 -11.23 -1.29
C SER A 91 -3.12 -9.83 -1.41
N GLY A 92 -3.98 -8.82 -1.45
CA GLY A 92 -3.52 -7.44 -1.66
C GLY A 92 -3.22 -7.17 -3.14
N ALA A 93 -2.88 -5.91 -3.43
CA ALA A 93 -2.93 -5.27 -4.74
C ALA A 93 -4.33 -5.24 -5.38
N ASP A 94 -4.83 -4.03 -5.63
CA ASP A 94 -6.01 -3.82 -6.48
C ASP A 94 -5.56 -3.77 -7.96
N GLU A 95 -4.76 -4.78 -8.37
CA GLU A 95 -4.06 -4.81 -9.65
C GLU A 95 -4.07 -6.23 -10.26
N PRO A 96 -4.14 -6.34 -11.60
CA PRO A 96 -4.00 -7.63 -12.28
C PRO A 96 -2.69 -8.32 -11.90
N MET A 97 -2.73 -9.65 -11.79
CA MET A 97 -1.51 -10.43 -11.55
C MET A 97 -0.48 -10.13 -12.65
N PRO A 98 0.76 -9.78 -12.28
CA PRO A 98 1.75 -9.31 -13.26
C PRO A 98 2.39 -10.44 -14.06
N MET A 99 2.20 -11.69 -13.63
CA MET A 99 2.70 -12.89 -14.30
C MET A 99 1.81 -14.11 -13.98
N PRO A 100 1.89 -15.20 -14.76
CA PRO A 100 1.13 -16.44 -14.52
C PRO A 100 1.41 -17.09 -13.16
N LEU A 101 0.42 -17.76 -12.56
CA LEU A 101 0.52 -18.33 -11.21
C LEU A 101 1.57 -19.46 -11.10
N ASP A 102 1.74 -20.25 -12.15
CA ASP A 102 2.76 -21.30 -12.25
C ASP A 102 4.18 -20.72 -12.24
N VAL A 103 4.39 -19.58 -12.91
CA VAL A 103 5.66 -18.84 -12.86
C VAL A 103 5.93 -18.32 -11.44
N ILE A 104 4.92 -17.75 -10.77
CA ILE A 104 5.04 -17.30 -9.37
C ILE A 104 5.40 -18.49 -8.46
N GLY A 105 4.68 -19.61 -8.59
CA GLY A 105 4.93 -20.81 -7.80
C GLY A 105 6.33 -21.39 -8.02
N ALA A 106 6.83 -21.38 -9.26
CA ALA A 106 8.18 -21.81 -9.60
C ALA A 106 9.25 -20.90 -8.96
N LEU A 107 9.06 -19.57 -9.00
CA LEU A 107 9.95 -18.61 -8.36
C LEU A 107 9.99 -18.78 -6.83
N LEU A 108 8.84 -18.95 -6.19
CA LEU A 108 8.73 -19.19 -4.74
C LEU A 108 9.36 -20.53 -4.30
N SER A 109 9.39 -21.51 -5.20
CA SER A 109 10.02 -22.81 -4.96
C SER A 109 11.52 -22.84 -5.25
N SER A 110 12.05 -21.79 -5.87
CA SER A 110 13.46 -21.68 -6.21
C SER A 110 14.33 -21.28 -5.01
N ARG A 111 15.65 -21.33 -5.18
CA ARG A 111 16.58 -20.89 -4.14
C ARG A 111 16.61 -19.37 -4.04
N PHE A 112 16.33 -18.84 -2.85
CA PHE A 112 16.44 -17.42 -2.53
C PHE A 112 17.87 -17.04 -2.16
N ARG A 113 18.26 -15.82 -2.54
CA ARG A 113 19.37 -15.07 -1.96
C ARG A 113 18.82 -14.13 -0.90
N VAL A 114 19.59 -13.95 0.17
CA VAL A 114 19.29 -12.96 1.21
C VAL A 114 20.17 -11.75 0.97
N LEU A 115 19.55 -10.60 0.73
CA LEU A 115 20.23 -9.33 0.52
C LEU A 115 19.93 -8.39 1.68
N PRO A 116 20.90 -7.60 2.18
CA PRO A 116 20.65 -6.69 3.29
C PRO A 116 19.62 -5.62 2.88
N GLY A 117 18.62 -5.35 3.72
CA GLY A 117 17.66 -4.27 3.48
C GLY A 117 18.28 -2.89 3.72
N GLY A 118 19.31 -2.84 4.58
CA GLY A 118 20.08 -1.63 4.88
C GLY A 118 19.43 -0.71 5.92
N ILE A 119 18.32 -1.14 6.52
CA ILE A 119 17.57 -0.37 7.51
C ILE A 119 17.10 -1.28 8.65
N ALA A 120 16.96 -0.70 9.83
CA ALA A 120 16.31 -1.31 10.97
C ALA A 120 14.93 -0.67 11.19
N ALA A 121 13.93 -1.48 11.54
CA ALA A 121 12.58 -1.00 11.79
C ALA A 121 11.90 -1.78 12.93
N SER A 122 10.85 -1.18 13.48
CA SER A 122 9.88 -1.82 14.36
C SER A 122 8.70 -2.39 13.57
N PRO A 123 7.99 -3.40 14.10
CA PRO A 123 6.74 -3.90 13.51
C PRO A 123 5.68 -2.82 13.36
N GLU A 124 5.64 -1.85 14.28
CA GLU A 124 4.73 -0.71 14.21
C GLU A 124 5.03 0.17 13.01
N GLU A 125 6.29 0.53 12.76
CA GLU A 125 6.69 1.31 11.57
C GLU A 125 6.38 0.56 10.26
N LEU A 126 6.53 -0.78 10.25
CA LEU A 126 6.12 -1.61 9.09
C LEU A 126 4.61 -1.55 8.84
N ARG A 127 3.83 -1.80 9.89
CA ARG A 127 2.37 -1.89 9.84
C ARG A 127 1.74 -0.54 9.54
N ASP A 128 2.27 0.51 10.16
CA ASP A 128 1.65 1.83 10.15
C ASP A 128 2.34 2.78 9.18
N GLY A 129 3.37 2.38 8.42
CA GLY A 129 4.06 3.28 7.48
C GLY A 129 4.55 2.60 6.21
N LEU A 130 5.44 1.60 6.33
CA LEU A 130 6.15 1.04 5.18
C LEU A 130 5.20 0.51 4.09
N HIS A 131 4.10 -0.14 4.48
CA HIS A 131 3.15 -0.64 3.49
C HIS A 131 2.57 0.48 2.62
N LEU A 132 2.19 1.64 3.19
CA LEU A 132 1.68 2.78 2.40
C LEU A 132 2.75 3.36 1.50
N TRP A 133 3.96 3.49 2.02
CA TRP A 133 5.12 3.94 1.26
C TRP A 133 5.35 3.06 0.02
N LEU A 134 5.41 1.73 0.19
CA LEU A 134 5.68 0.80 -0.90
C LEU A 134 4.58 0.81 -1.96
N VAL A 135 3.31 0.69 -1.58
CA VAL A 135 2.21 0.61 -2.57
C VAL A 135 2.04 1.90 -3.39
N ALA A 136 2.49 3.03 -2.85
CA ALA A 136 2.46 4.31 -3.55
C ALA A 136 3.59 4.46 -4.57
N HIS A 137 4.76 3.86 -4.32
CA HIS A 137 5.96 4.00 -5.16
C HIS A 137 6.29 2.78 -6.02
N GLN A 138 5.57 1.67 -5.82
CA GLN A 138 5.80 0.40 -6.51
C GLN A 138 4.46 -0.24 -6.87
N PRO A 139 4.22 -0.56 -8.16
CA PRO A 139 3.10 -1.42 -8.54
C PRO A 139 3.33 -2.86 -8.06
N HIS A 140 2.25 -3.63 -8.02
CA HIS A 140 2.31 -5.08 -7.79
C HIS A 140 2.93 -5.48 -6.45
N VAL A 141 2.56 -4.76 -5.39
CA VAL A 141 2.90 -5.09 -4.00
C VAL A 141 1.75 -5.91 -3.40
N TYR A 142 2.02 -7.20 -3.19
CA TYR A 142 1.09 -8.16 -2.63
C TYR A 142 1.52 -8.56 -1.22
N THR A 143 0.66 -9.29 -0.54
CA THR A 143 0.99 -10.06 0.65
C THR A 143 0.94 -11.54 0.33
N LEU A 144 2.04 -12.24 0.57
CA LEU A 144 2.13 -13.69 0.54
C LEU A 144 1.82 -14.24 1.94
N TRP A 145 0.87 -15.16 2.02
CA TRP A 145 0.50 -15.89 3.21
C TRP A 145 0.84 -17.37 3.06
N GLY A 146 1.21 -18.00 4.16
CA GLY A 146 1.37 -19.45 4.21
C GLY A 146 1.89 -19.97 5.54
N GLY A 147 2.48 -21.17 5.50
CA GLY A 147 3.04 -21.84 6.66
C GLY A 147 4.50 -21.44 6.98
N PRO A 148 5.25 -22.30 7.70
CA PRO A 148 6.59 -21.99 8.21
C PRO A 148 7.66 -21.58 7.19
N LYS A 149 7.44 -21.85 5.90
CA LYS A 149 8.36 -21.48 4.81
C LYS A 149 8.23 -20.02 4.36
N VAL A 150 7.14 -19.35 4.76
CA VAL A 150 6.92 -17.93 4.45
C VAL A 150 7.57 -17.09 5.57
N PRO A 151 8.34 -16.03 5.23
CA PRO A 151 8.87 -15.12 6.24
C PRO A 151 7.76 -14.52 7.10
N ASP A 152 7.99 -14.41 8.40
CA ASP A 152 7.02 -13.84 9.34
C ASP A 152 7.26 -12.35 9.55
N LEU A 153 7.02 -11.57 8.49
CA LEU A 153 7.21 -10.12 8.53
C LEU A 153 6.22 -9.46 9.50
N PHE A 154 4.95 -9.90 9.48
CA PHE A 154 3.87 -9.28 10.27
C PHE A 154 3.73 -9.81 11.69
N ARG A 155 4.32 -10.97 12.00
CA ARG A 155 4.36 -11.54 13.35
C ARG A 155 2.97 -11.69 13.96
N LEU A 156 2.10 -12.33 13.18
CA LEU A 156 0.75 -12.58 13.63
C LEU A 156 0.77 -13.51 14.86
N PRO A 157 -0.20 -13.41 15.77
CA PRO A 157 -0.26 -14.29 16.94
C PRO A 157 -0.24 -15.77 16.53
N GLU A 158 0.60 -16.59 17.17
CA GLU A 158 0.84 -18.00 16.80
C GLU A 158 -0.43 -18.85 16.58
N ARG A 159 -1.51 -18.55 17.32
CA ARG A 159 -2.83 -19.17 17.16
C ARG A 159 -3.42 -19.12 15.75
N THR A 160 -2.94 -18.23 14.88
CA THR A 160 -3.36 -18.18 13.47
C THR A 160 -2.73 -19.29 12.65
N GLY A 161 -1.55 -19.81 13.05
CA GLY A 161 -0.75 -20.77 12.30
C GLY A 161 -0.21 -20.26 10.95
N ALA A 162 -0.51 -19.01 10.60
CA ALA A 162 -0.22 -18.41 9.31
C ALA A 162 0.82 -17.30 9.45
N ARG A 163 1.84 -17.35 8.60
CA ARG A 163 2.88 -16.34 8.43
C ARG A 163 2.57 -15.49 7.21
N GLY A 164 3.04 -14.25 7.20
CA GLY A 164 2.81 -13.33 6.09
C GLY A 164 3.96 -12.36 5.86
N THR A 165 4.20 -12.07 4.58
CA THR A 165 5.21 -11.11 4.12
C THR A 165 4.73 -10.29 2.93
N LEU A 166 5.31 -9.11 2.74
CA LEU A 166 5.18 -8.35 1.52
C LEU A 166 5.95 -9.03 0.37
N CYS A 167 5.23 -9.25 -0.73
CA CYS A 167 5.71 -9.85 -1.96
C CYS A 167 5.57 -8.83 -3.09
N ILE A 168 6.70 -8.30 -3.55
CA ILE A 168 6.77 -7.35 -4.65
C ILE A 168 7.09 -8.12 -5.92
N MET A 169 6.36 -7.88 -7.00
CA MET A 169 6.52 -8.60 -8.26
C MET A 169 6.78 -7.67 -9.45
N ASN A 170 7.52 -8.17 -10.44
CA ASN A 170 7.72 -7.49 -11.72
C ASN A 170 7.50 -8.48 -12.88
N GLY A 171 6.42 -8.27 -13.63
CA GLY A 171 6.03 -9.09 -14.77
C GLY A 171 7.04 -9.05 -15.93
N ALA A 172 7.60 -7.87 -16.21
CA ALA A 172 8.52 -7.68 -17.35
C ALA A 172 9.81 -8.50 -17.22
N GLN A 173 10.23 -8.78 -15.97
CA GLN A 173 11.44 -9.57 -15.68
C GLN A 173 11.12 -10.94 -15.08
N SER A 174 9.84 -11.29 -14.91
CA SER A 174 9.40 -12.49 -14.19
C SER A 174 10.17 -12.67 -12.88
N SER A 175 10.15 -11.65 -12.04
CA SER A 175 10.90 -11.62 -10.78
C SER A 175 10.00 -11.24 -9.60
N LEU A 176 10.40 -11.69 -8.41
CA LEU A 176 9.76 -11.34 -7.15
C LEU A 176 10.79 -11.05 -6.08
N ALA A 177 10.41 -10.24 -5.09
CA ALA A 177 11.17 -9.97 -3.89
C ALA A 177 10.25 -10.07 -2.67
N LEU A 178 10.72 -10.71 -1.61
CA LEU A 178 10.03 -10.80 -0.32
C LEU A 178 10.78 -9.96 0.71
N LEU A 179 10.05 -9.36 1.65
CA LEU A 179 10.64 -8.70 2.81
C LEU A 179 10.70 -9.65 4.02
N ALA A 180 11.78 -9.62 4.76
CA ALA A 180 11.92 -10.46 5.96
C ALA A 180 12.72 -9.73 7.03
N TRP A 181 12.60 -10.23 8.26
CA TRP A 181 13.52 -9.88 9.33
C TRP A 181 14.79 -10.71 9.18
N THR A 182 15.95 -10.12 9.44
CA THR A 182 17.22 -10.86 9.55
C THR A 182 17.18 -11.83 10.74
N ASP A 183 16.55 -11.42 11.84
CA ASP A 183 16.25 -12.22 13.01
C ASP A 183 14.75 -12.10 13.36
N GLU A 184 13.99 -13.18 13.12
CA GLU A 184 12.55 -13.23 13.44
C GLU A 184 12.28 -13.35 14.95
N SER A 185 13.29 -13.67 15.78
CA SER A 185 13.13 -13.82 17.23
C SER A 185 13.14 -12.48 17.98
N ALA A 186 13.83 -11.47 17.45
CA ALA A 186 13.90 -10.12 18.03
C ALA A 186 12.62 -9.33 17.71
N ARG A 187 12.11 -8.46 18.60
CA ARG A 187 10.84 -7.70 18.41
C ARG A 187 10.84 -6.65 17.29
N GLY A 188 11.99 -6.35 16.73
CA GLY A 188 12.24 -5.54 15.55
C GLY A 188 13.71 -5.74 15.18
N GLY A 189 14.20 -5.07 14.14
CA GLY A 189 15.60 -5.18 13.76
C GLY A 189 15.84 -4.93 12.28
N ASP A 190 16.95 -5.46 11.79
CA ASP A 190 17.34 -5.25 10.40
C ASP A 190 16.41 -6.02 9.45
N LEU A 191 15.95 -5.31 8.42
CA LEU A 191 15.22 -5.93 7.32
C LEU A 191 16.19 -6.53 6.31
N CYS A 192 15.75 -7.58 5.64
CA CYS A 192 16.40 -8.13 4.46
C CYS A 192 15.40 -8.31 3.32
N VAL A 193 15.94 -8.35 2.10
CA VAL A 193 15.20 -8.64 0.88
C VAL A 193 15.60 -10.03 0.42
N LEU A 194 14.61 -10.92 0.33
CA LEU A 194 14.79 -12.25 -0.22
C LEU A 194 14.37 -12.22 -1.70
N THR A 195 15.24 -12.69 -2.60
CA THR A 195 14.91 -12.80 -4.03
C THR A 195 15.41 -14.10 -4.64
N PRO A 196 14.64 -14.74 -5.53
CA PRO A 196 15.16 -15.73 -6.48
C PRO A 196 16.29 -15.17 -7.34
N GLY A 197 17.05 -16.07 -7.99
CA GLY A 197 17.99 -15.66 -9.04
C GLY A 197 17.26 -14.98 -10.20
N GLY A 198 17.85 -13.90 -10.73
CA GLY A 198 17.22 -13.05 -11.76
C GLY A 198 16.37 -11.89 -11.21
N GLY A 199 16.12 -11.86 -9.90
CA GLY A 199 15.38 -10.77 -9.24
C GLY A 199 16.26 -9.68 -8.62
N GLU A 200 17.56 -9.65 -8.89
CA GLU A 200 18.52 -8.70 -8.30
C GLU A 200 18.14 -7.24 -8.58
N SER A 201 17.65 -6.93 -9.79
CA SER A 201 17.18 -5.58 -10.14
C SER A 201 15.94 -5.16 -9.33
N LEU A 202 15.01 -6.08 -9.09
CA LEU A 202 13.82 -5.83 -8.29
C LEU A 202 14.19 -5.67 -6.81
N ALA A 203 15.08 -6.51 -6.30
CA ALA A 203 15.59 -6.38 -4.94
C ALA A 203 16.32 -5.05 -4.72
N ALA A 204 17.13 -4.60 -5.69
CA ALA A 204 17.79 -3.29 -5.65
C ALA A 204 16.78 -2.13 -5.62
N ARG A 205 15.67 -2.25 -6.37
CA ARG A 205 14.56 -1.29 -6.31
C ARG A 205 13.89 -1.27 -4.93
N VAL A 206 13.61 -2.43 -4.34
CA VAL A 206 13.04 -2.52 -2.99
C VAL A 206 13.99 -1.91 -1.96
N GLN A 207 15.28 -2.22 -2.01
CA GLN A 207 16.30 -1.61 -1.14
C GLN A 207 16.37 -0.09 -1.29
N HIS A 208 16.24 0.43 -2.51
CA HIS A 208 16.19 1.88 -2.73
C HIS A 208 14.98 2.51 -2.07
N LEU A 209 13.79 1.92 -2.23
CA LEU A 209 12.56 2.42 -1.58
C LEU A 209 12.64 2.35 -0.05
N LEU A 210 13.29 1.31 0.50
CA LEU A 210 13.54 1.21 1.94
C LEU A 210 14.44 2.35 2.43
N ARG A 211 15.53 2.65 1.70
CA ARG A 211 16.42 3.77 2.03
C ARG A 211 15.73 5.12 1.92
N GLU A 212 14.97 5.37 0.86
CA GLU A 212 14.23 6.63 0.72
C GLU A 212 13.22 6.84 1.85
N TRP A 213 12.54 5.76 2.28
CA TRP A 213 11.66 5.81 3.44
C TRP A 213 12.43 6.12 4.73
N ASP A 214 13.60 5.51 4.89
CA ASP A 214 14.49 5.72 6.04
C ASP A 214 15.06 7.14 6.11
N ASP A 215 15.50 7.68 4.97
CA ASP A 215 16.01 9.04 4.81
C ASP A 215 14.95 10.10 5.15
N LEU A 216 13.66 9.78 4.96
CA LEU A 216 12.53 10.62 5.38
C LEU A 216 12.15 10.45 6.86
N GLY A 217 12.90 9.65 7.63
CA GLY A 217 12.63 9.37 9.03
C GLY A 217 11.54 8.33 9.25
N ARG A 218 11.36 7.40 8.30
CA ARG A 218 10.39 6.28 8.33
C ARG A 218 8.97 6.76 8.64
N PRO A 219 8.41 7.70 7.85
CA PRO A 219 7.13 8.30 8.18
C PRO A 219 6.02 7.25 8.21
N ILE A 220 5.11 7.41 9.18
CA ILE A 220 3.92 6.58 9.35
C ILE A 220 2.71 7.22 8.63
N ASP A 221 1.68 6.42 8.35
CA ASP A 221 0.39 6.78 7.78
C ASP A 221 -0.19 8.05 8.42
N ALA A 222 -0.03 8.21 9.74
CA ALA A 222 -0.50 9.38 10.48
C ALA A 222 0.09 10.72 10.01
N GLN A 223 1.25 10.68 9.36
CA GLN A 223 2.02 11.83 8.89
C GLN A 223 1.83 12.07 7.38
N ALA A 224 1.27 11.09 6.64
CA ALA A 224 1.01 11.24 5.21
C ALA A 224 -0.25 12.08 4.95
N GLU A 225 -0.27 12.77 3.82
CA GLU A 225 -1.45 13.46 3.29
C GLU A 225 -1.94 12.77 2.01
N ILE A 226 -3.26 12.67 1.86
CA ILE A 226 -3.93 12.21 0.65
C ILE A 226 -4.82 13.32 0.11
N ARG A 227 -4.57 13.72 -1.14
CA ARG A 227 -5.43 14.59 -1.93
C ARG A 227 -6.16 13.77 -2.98
N ALA A 228 -7.49 13.82 -2.95
CA ALA A 228 -8.38 13.05 -3.81
C ALA A 228 -9.01 13.94 -4.89
N TYR A 229 -8.49 13.83 -6.10
CA TYR A 229 -8.97 14.54 -7.29
C TYR A 229 -9.91 13.65 -8.10
N SER A 230 -10.95 14.22 -8.71
CA SER A 230 -11.71 13.49 -9.72
C SER A 230 -10.78 13.07 -10.87
N ARG A 231 -10.95 11.87 -11.46
CA ARG A 231 -10.06 11.32 -12.51
C ARG A 231 -9.88 12.24 -13.74
N GLY A 232 -10.88 13.05 -14.06
CA GLY A 232 -10.81 14.05 -15.14
C GLY A 232 -10.05 15.33 -14.79
N ASN A 233 -9.68 15.53 -13.52
CA ASN A 233 -8.92 16.68 -13.05
C ASN A 233 -7.55 16.20 -12.54
N SER A 234 -6.52 16.35 -13.37
CA SER A 234 -5.16 15.96 -13.00
C SER A 234 -4.39 17.19 -12.50
N PRO A 235 -3.97 17.22 -11.22
CA PRO A 235 -3.09 18.28 -10.75
C PRO A 235 -1.68 18.08 -11.33
N ALA A 236 -0.89 19.16 -11.37
CA ALA A 236 0.55 19.02 -11.48
C ALA A 236 1.08 18.37 -10.20
N LEU A 237 1.92 17.34 -10.34
CA LEU A 237 2.54 16.66 -9.21
C LEU A 237 3.78 17.43 -8.78
N ALA A 238 3.93 17.63 -7.47
CA ALA A 238 5.18 18.11 -6.91
C ALA A 238 6.20 16.97 -6.81
N VAL A 239 7.47 17.34 -6.63
CA VAL A 239 8.56 16.36 -6.38
C VAL A 239 8.25 15.58 -5.10
N GLY A 240 8.43 14.26 -5.17
CA GLY A 240 8.19 13.35 -4.04
C GLY A 240 6.72 12.98 -3.82
N GLU A 241 5.80 13.43 -4.68
CA GLU A 241 4.41 13.00 -4.63
C GLU A 241 4.18 11.71 -5.42
N ALA A 242 3.48 10.77 -4.81
CA ALA A 242 3.08 9.52 -5.42
C ALA A 242 1.61 9.56 -5.86
N THR A 243 1.25 8.78 -6.88
CA THR A 243 -0.14 8.70 -7.35
C THR A 243 -0.67 7.28 -7.32
N VAL A 244 -1.92 7.16 -6.87
CA VAL A 244 -2.72 5.93 -6.96
C VAL A 244 -4.01 6.27 -7.68
N ASP A 245 -4.16 5.73 -8.88
CA ASP A 245 -5.36 5.92 -9.69
C ASP A 245 -6.41 4.84 -9.37
N GLN A 246 -7.64 5.30 -9.19
CA GLN A 246 -8.84 4.47 -9.14
C GLN A 246 -9.80 4.88 -10.26
N ARG A 247 -10.96 4.22 -10.33
CA ARG A 247 -11.94 4.40 -11.41
C ARG A 247 -12.36 5.86 -11.59
N TRP A 248 -12.67 6.55 -10.49
CA TRP A 248 -13.19 7.91 -10.47
C TRP A 248 -12.29 8.91 -9.75
N THR A 249 -11.32 8.44 -8.98
CA THR A 249 -10.43 9.30 -8.21
C THR A 249 -8.97 9.04 -8.53
N ARG A 250 -8.20 10.12 -8.67
CA ARG A 250 -6.74 10.11 -8.54
C ARG A 250 -6.38 10.53 -7.12
N PHE A 251 -5.75 9.63 -6.38
CA PHE A 251 -5.18 9.94 -5.07
C PHE A 251 -3.73 10.37 -5.25
N VAL A 252 -3.40 11.57 -4.77
CA VAL A 252 -2.03 12.06 -4.66
C VAL A 252 -1.60 11.96 -3.21
N LEU A 253 -0.52 11.26 -2.96
CA LEU A 253 0.03 11.00 -1.64
C LEU A 253 1.34 11.75 -1.46
N SER A 254 1.52 12.33 -0.28
CA SER A 254 2.76 13.00 0.12
C SER A 254 3.11 12.68 1.57
N TRP A 255 4.39 12.77 1.89
CA TRP A 255 4.93 12.59 3.24
C TRP A 255 5.73 13.82 3.65
N PRO A 256 5.92 14.06 4.96
CA PRO A 256 6.78 15.14 5.42
C PRO A 256 8.20 14.94 4.89
N GLY A 257 8.84 16.02 4.46
CA GLY A 257 10.20 15.97 3.92
C GLY A 257 10.30 15.62 2.43
N SER A 258 9.25 15.06 1.80
CA SER A 258 9.28 14.68 0.38
C SER A 258 9.51 15.85 -0.60
N ALA A 259 9.20 17.09 -0.19
CA ALA A 259 9.40 18.30 -1.00
C ALA A 259 10.78 18.95 -0.84
N ALA A 260 11.60 18.53 0.13
CA ALA A 260 12.84 19.24 0.51
C ALA A 260 14.09 18.79 -0.28
N THR A 261 14.03 17.71 -1.06
CA THR A 261 15.17 17.13 -1.78
C THR A 261 15.42 17.73 -3.18
N SER A 262 15.10 19.02 -3.38
CA SER A 262 15.52 19.77 -4.57
C SER A 262 16.32 21.00 -4.18
N SER A 263 17.56 20.80 -3.73
CA SER A 263 18.61 21.82 -3.84
C SER A 263 19.96 21.17 -4.10
N LEU A 264 20.16 20.68 -5.33
CA LEU A 264 21.52 20.59 -5.87
C LEU A 264 21.91 21.98 -6.39
N PRO A 265 23.05 22.54 -5.96
CA PRO A 265 23.57 23.77 -6.56
C PRO A 265 24.06 23.46 -7.98
N GLN A 266 23.57 24.23 -8.95
CA GLN A 266 24.12 24.24 -10.31
C GLN A 266 25.48 24.95 -10.31
N PRO A 267 26.43 24.54 -11.18
CA PRO A 267 27.77 25.10 -11.26
C PRO A 267 27.80 26.57 -11.70
#